data_AF-A0A7S1ULA8-F1
#
_entry.id   AF-A0A7S1ULA8-F1
#
_cell.length_a   1.000
_cell.length_b   1.000
_cell.length_c   1.000
_cell.angle_alpha   90.00
_cell.angle_beta   90.00
_cell.angle_gamma   90.00
#
_symmetry.space_group_name_H-M   'P 1'
#
loop_
_entity.id
_entity.type
_entity.pdbx_description
1 polymer ?
#
loop_
_entity_poly.entity_id
_entity_poly.type
_entity_poly.pdbx_seq_one_letter_code
_entity_poly.pdbx_strand_id
1 'polypeptide(L)'
;GPGIPKAEQTQMFQRFVSRKGAATASNNKGPRAPASGLGLAIVKQLVDLMKGTIRIESDPLERPGTKILVDLPLEPYEGAPPPSLEEEEPTSSLLKEQQQQSRRTIIEAEFSLLIVDDIKINRSMLKRRIMK
;
A
#
# COMPACT_ATOMS: atom_id res chain seq x y z
N GLY A 1 16.39 10.95 -6.21
CA GLY A 1 15.57 11.29 -7.39
C GLY A 1 15.58 12.79 -7.61
N PRO A 2 15.10 13.30 -8.76
CA PRO A 2 15.21 14.72 -9.14
C PRO A 2 14.29 15.68 -8.37
N GLY A 3 13.34 15.18 -7.56
CA GLY A 3 12.35 16.02 -6.86
C GLY A 3 11.16 16.42 -7.75
N ILE A 4 10.18 17.11 -7.16
CA ILE A 4 8.92 17.58 -7.76
C ILE A 4 8.73 19.07 -7.45
N PRO A 5 8.66 19.96 -8.46
CA PRO A 5 8.42 21.39 -8.25
C PRO A 5 7.12 21.68 -7.51
N LYS A 6 7.10 22.71 -6.65
CA LYS A 6 5.93 23.10 -5.84
C LYS A 6 4.65 23.27 -6.65
N ALA A 7 4.75 23.92 -7.83
CA ALA A 7 3.62 24.16 -8.72
C ALA A 7 2.97 22.86 -9.26
N GLU A 8 3.71 21.75 -9.31
CA GLU A 8 3.23 20.48 -9.83
C GLU A 8 2.66 19.56 -8.74
N GLN A 9 2.90 19.82 -7.44
CA GLN A 9 2.60 18.86 -6.38
C GLN A 9 1.11 18.60 -6.20
N THR A 10 0.26 19.63 -6.27
CA THR A 10 -1.19 19.49 -6.06
C THR A 10 -1.84 18.56 -7.07
N GLN A 11 -1.40 18.61 -8.34
CA GLN A 11 -1.94 17.76 -9.40
C GLN A 11 -1.41 16.32 -9.36
N MET A 12 -0.35 16.01 -8.61
CA MET A 12 0.20 14.65 -8.54
C MET A 12 -0.76 13.61 -7.95
N PHE A 13 -1.78 14.04 -7.19
CA PHE A 13 -2.82 13.16 -6.66
C PHE A 13 -3.98 12.93 -7.63
N GLN A 14 -3.98 13.59 -8.80
CA GLN A 14 -5.02 13.40 -9.82
C GLN A 14 -4.73 12.15 -10.65
N ARG A 15 -5.80 11.49 -11.11
CA ARG A 15 -5.68 10.31 -11.97
C ARG A 15 -5.09 10.68 -13.32
N PHE A 16 -4.25 9.79 -13.86
CA PHE A 16 -3.62 9.93 -15.18
C PHE A 16 -2.64 11.11 -15.29
N VAL A 17 -2.29 11.74 -14.16
CA VAL A 17 -1.22 12.73 -14.11
C VAL A 17 0.11 12.02 -13.89
N SER A 18 0.96 12.10 -14.90
CA SER A 18 2.34 11.65 -14.88
C SER A 18 3.24 12.77 -15.38
N ARG A 19 4.37 13.01 -14.73
CA ARG A 19 5.32 13.99 -15.24
C ARG A 19 5.91 13.49 -16.55
N LYS A 20 5.76 14.26 -17.63
CA LYS A 20 6.42 13.96 -18.92
C LYS A 20 7.93 13.87 -18.66
N GLY A 21 8.56 12.78 -19.09
CA GLY A 21 9.98 12.54 -18.81
C GLY A 21 10.29 11.88 -17.46
N ALA A 22 9.29 11.48 -16.66
CA ALA A 22 9.48 10.51 -15.57
C ALA A 22 9.69 9.07 -16.10
N ALA A 23 10.34 8.94 -17.27
CA ALA A 23 11.09 7.74 -17.56
C ALA A 23 12.08 7.61 -16.40
N THR A 24 11.85 6.64 -15.52
CA THR A 24 12.81 6.31 -14.49
C THR A 24 14.13 6.03 -15.21
N ALA A 25 15.08 6.96 -15.07
CA ALA A 25 16.46 6.77 -15.49
C ALA A 25 17.05 5.64 -14.65
N SER A 26 16.70 4.42 -15.02
CA SER A 26 17.37 3.21 -14.62
C SER A 26 18.57 3.14 -15.54
N ASN A 27 19.77 3.22 -14.97
CA ASN A 27 21.07 3.21 -15.67
C ASN A 27 21.35 1.95 -16.53
N ASN A 28 20.35 1.20 -17.00
CA ASN A 28 20.62 0.02 -17.83
C ASN A 28 19.50 -0.55 -18.72
N LYS A 29 18.35 0.11 -18.91
CA LYS A 29 17.30 -0.37 -19.83
C LYS A 29 16.62 0.83 -20.48
N GLY A 30 16.37 0.76 -21.80
CA GLY A 30 15.86 1.85 -22.66
C GLY A 30 14.57 2.54 -22.19
N PRO A 31 13.98 3.45 -22.98
CA PRO A 31 12.88 4.28 -22.53
C PRO A 31 11.73 3.41 -21.96
N ARG A 32 11.52 3.51 -20.65
CA ARG A 32 10.40 2.83 -19.98
C ARG A 32 9.09 3.46 -20.46
N ALA A 33 8.10 2.62 -20.69
CA ALA A 33 6.74 3.06 -20.99
C ALA A 33 6.27 4.08 -19.92
N PRO A 34 5.52 5.11 -20.31
CA PRO A 34 5.01 6.11 -19.38
C PRO A 34 4.18 5.44 -18.29
N ALA A 35 4.41 5.82 -17.04
CA ALA A 35 3.59 5.37 -15.92
C ALA A 35 2.14 5.87 -16.12
N SER A 36 1.15 5.05 -15.74
CA SER A 36 -0.28 5.34 -15.93
C SER A 36 -0.82 6.53 -15.13
N GLY A 37 -0.03 7.10 -14.21
CA GLY A 37 -0.46 8.22 -13.36
C GLY A 37 -1.54 7.84 -12.35
N LEU A 38 -1.68 6.55 -12.02
CA LEU A 38 -2.70 6.07 -11.08
C LEU A 38 -2.18 5.87 -9.66
N GLY A 39 -0.87 5.66 -9.46
CA GLY A 39 -0.31 5.27 -8.17
C GLY A 39 -0.66 6.25 -7.03
N LEU A 40 -0.31 7.52 -7.17
CA LEU A 40 -0.59 8.53 -6.13
C LEU A 40 -2.08 8.84 -5.99
N ALA A 41 -2.86 8.73 -7.07
CA ALA A 41 -4.31 8.89 -6.99
C ALA A 41 -4.95 7.77 -6.16
N ILE A 42 -4.48 6.52 -6.30
CA ILE A 42 -4.93 5.39 -5.48
C ILE A 42 -4.52 5.60 -4.02
N VAL A 43 -3.27 5.99 -3.77
CA VAL A 43 -2.79 6.25 -2.40
C VAL A 43 -3.61 7.36 -1.74
N LYS A 44 -3.89 8.47 -2.44
CA LYS A 44 -4.76 9.54 -1.92
C LYS A 44 -6.13 9.00 -1.53
N GLN A 45 -6.75 8.21 -2.38
CA GLN A 45 -8.06 7.60 -2.11
C GLN A 45 -8.03 6.68 -0.89
N LEU A 46 -6.98 5.88 -0.72
CA LEU A 46 -6.80 5.02 0.46
C LEU A 46 -6.67 5.84 1.74
N VAL A 47 -5.81 6.84 1.73
CA VAL A 47 -5.59 7.73 2.90
C VAL A 47 -6.89 8.45 3.27
N ASP A 48 -7.64 8.95 2.29
CA ASP A 48 -8.92 9.62 2.53
C ASP A 48 -9.97 8.67 3.13
N LEU A 49 -10.04 7.43 2.65
CA LEU A 49 -10.92 6.40 3.20
C LEU A 49 -10.56 6.03 4.64
N MET A 50 -9.27 6.10 4.97
CA MET A 50 -8.74 5.92 6.33
C MET A 50 -8.85 7.18 7.19
N LYS A 51 -9.50 8.26 6.69
CA LYS A 51 -9.65 9.56 7.37
C LYS A 51 -8.31 10.21 7.73
N GLY A 52 -7.25 9.90 6.99
CA GLY A 52 -5.93 10.48 7.16
C GLY A 52 -5.66 11.68 6.27
N THR A 53 -4.41 12.15 6.30
CA THR A 53 -3.88 13.22 5.44
C THR A 53 -2.63 12.77 4.71
N ILE A 54 -2.43 13.27 3.49
CA ILE A 54 -1.24 13.01 2.69
C ILE A 54 -0.74 14.31 2.05
N ARG A 55 0.59 14.53 2.08
CA ARG A 55 1.25 15.73 1.55
C ARG A 55 2.60 15.41 0.93
N ILE A 56 3.02 16.24 -0.02
CA ILE A 56 4.33 16.14 -0.68
C ILE A 56 5.23 17.24 -0.11
N GLU A 57 6.42 16.85 0.33
CA GLU A 57 7.52 17.76 0.66
C GLU A 57 8.63 17.55 -0.36
N SER A 58 8.70 18.46 -1.33
CA SER A 58 9.75 18.45 -2.34
C SER A 58 10.00 19.88 -2.81
N ASP A 59 11.27 20.22 -2.99
CA ASP A 59 11.65 21.41 -3.73
C ASP A 59 13.02 21.14 -4.37
N PRO A 60 13.07 20.86 -5.69
CA PRO A 60 14.32 20.62 -6.39
C PRO A 60 15.32 21.78 -6.32
N LEU A 61 14.86 23.02 -6.05
CA LEU A 61 15.72 24.19 -5.90
C LEU A 61 16.43 24.21 -4.54
N GLU A 62 15.83 23.63 -3.51
CA GLU A 62 16.42 23.54 -2.17
C GLU A 62 17.19 22.25 -1.96
N ARG A 63 16.59 21.10 -2.30
CA ARG A 63 17.17 19.77 -2.09
C ARG A 63 16.67 18.75 -3.12
N PRO A 64 17.56 17.92 -3.71
CA PRO A 64 17.12 16.83 -4.57
C PRO A 64 16.33 15.78 -3.80
N GLY A 65 15.24 15.32 -4.40
CA GLY A 65 14.40 14.24 -3.87
C GLY A 65 12.99 14.69 -3.50
N THR A 66 12.18 13.70 -3.11
CA THR A 66 10.77 13.87 -2.78
C THR A 66 10.48 13.10 -1.50
N LYS A 67 9.86 13.76 -0.53
CA LYS A 67 9.23 13.12 0.61
C LYS A 67 7.72 13.16 0.42
N ILE A 68 7.06 12.07 0.77
CA ILE A 68 5.60 11.97 0.83
C ILE A 68 5.29 11.57 2.26
N LEU A 69 4.46 12.38 2.92
CA LEU A 69 4.07 12.15 4.32
C LEU A 69 2.61 11.75 4.35
N VAL A 70 2.32 10.73 5.14
CA VAL A 70 0.99 10.17 5.34
C VAL A 70 0.75 10.10 6.83
N ASP A 71 -0.30 10.78 7.29
CA ASP A 71 -0.73 10.78 8.68
C ASP A 71 -2.07 10.05 8.75
N LEU A 72 -2.16 9.01 9.59
CA LEU A 72 -3.36 8.19 9.73
C LEU A 72 -3.84 8.22 11.20
N PRO A 73 -5.13 8.44 11.45
CA PRO A 73 -5.69 8.25 12.78
C PRO A 73 -5.79 6.75 13.06
N LEU A 74 -4.93 6.24 13.94
CA LEU A 74 -4.95 4.84 14.39
C LEU A 74 -5.29 4.80 15.88
N GLU A 75 -6.14 3.85 16.26
CA GLU A 75 -6.36 3.53 17.67
C GLU A 75 -5.24 2.59 18.15
N PRO A 76 -4.68 2.82 19.36
CA PRO A 76 -3.73 1.88 19.94
C PRO A 76 -4.34 0.49 20.01
N TYR A 77 -3.61 -0.51 19.49
CA TYR A 77 -4.00 -1.91 19.64
C TYR A 77 -3.58 -2.39 21.04
N GLU A 78 -4.55 -2.62 21.92
CA GLU A 78 -4.34 -3.11 23.29
C GLU A 78 -4.33 -4.64 23.41
N GLY A 79 -4.47 -5.36 22.29
CA GLY A 79 -4.45 -6.82 22.30
C GLY A 79 -3.06 -7.40 22.57
N ALA A 80 -3.00 -8.67 22.98
CA ALA A 80 -1.74 -9.38 23.15
C ALA A 80 -0.91 -9.30 21.84
N PRO A 81 0.42 -9.11 21.93
CA PRO A 81 1.27 -9.11 20.75
C PRO A 81 1.03 -10.41 19.97
N PRO A 82 1.01 -10.35 18.62
CA PRO A 82 0.89 -11.56 17.81
C PRO A 82 2.00 -12.53 18.24
N PRO A 83 1.74 -13.85 18.25
CA PRO A 83 2.76 -14.83 18.59
C PRO A 83 3.99 -14.54 17.73
N SER A 84 5.12 -14.31 18.39
CA SER A 84 6.40 -14.12 17.72
C SER A 84 6.61 -15.29 16.77
N LEU A 85 6.92 -15.00 15.51
CA LEU A 85 7.41 -16.01 14.58
C LEU A 85 8.82 -16.38 15.05
N GLU A 86 8.90 -17.20 16.10
CA GLU A 86 10.12 -17.88 16.47
C GLU A 86 10.48 -18.80 15.28
N GLU A 87 11.64 -18.54 14.68
CA GLU A 87 12.19 -19.33 13.59
C GLU A 87 12.50 -20.74 14.11
N GLU A 88 11.51 -21.64 14.06
CA GLU A 88 11.76 -23.05 14.33
C GLU A 88 12.51 -23.68 13.14
N GLU A 89 13.77 -24.05 13.40
CA GLU A 89 14.60 -24.90 12.54
C GLU A 89 13.85 -26.19 12.12
N PRO A 90 13.95 -26.62 10.85
CA PRO A 90 13.01 -27.56 10.27
C PRO A 90 13.25 -29.00 10.73
N THR A 91 12.43 -29.49 11.67
CA THR A 91 12.28 -30.93 11.90
C THR A 91 11.31 -31.50 10.86
N SER A 92 11.82 -31.66 9.64
CA SER A 92 11.10 -31.73 8.37
C SER A 92 10.26 -32.99 8.09
N SER A 93 10.06 -33.90 9.05
CA SER A 93 9.31 -35.14 8.81
C SER A 93 7.98 -35.26 9.56
N LEU A 94 7.81 -34.62 10.72
CA LEU A 94 6.55 -34.62 11.48
C LEU A 94 5.62 -33.46 11.11
N LEU A 95 6.17 -32.42 10.47
CA LEU A 95 5.42 -31.21 10.14
C LEU A 95 4.46 -31.36 8.95
N LYS A 96 4.61 -32.37 8.08
CA LYS A 96 3.75 -32.49 6.89
C LYS A 96 2.30 -32.85 7.25
N GLU A 97 2.08 -33.62 8.31
CA GLU A 97 0.73 -33.98 8.75
C GLU A 97 0.11 -32.90 9.64
N GLN A 98 0.92 -32.20 10.44
CA GLN A 98 0.42 -31.11 11.29
C GLN A 98 0.20 -29.78 10.53
N GLN A 99 0.98 -29.48 9.48
CA GLN A 99 0.82 -28.26 8.67
C GLN A 99 -0.51 -28.20 7.89
N GLN A 100 -1.17 -29.34 7.69
CA GLN A 100 -2.49 -29.37 7.05
C GLN A 100 -3.62 -29.00 8.03
N GLN A 101 -3.41 -29.23 9.34
CA GLN A 101 -4.33 -28.85 10.40
C GLN A 101 -4.20 -27.35 10.77
N SER A 102 -3.00 -26.76 10.63
CA SER A 102 -2.65 -25.43 11.18
C SER A 102 -2.92 -24.21 10.30
N ARG A 103 -3.58 -24.32 9.13
CA ARG A 103 -3.80 -23.16 8.22
C ARG A 103 -5.09 -22.35 8.44
N ARG A 104 -5.69 -22.41 9.63
CA ARG A 104 -6.75 -21.48 10.03
C ARG A 104 -6.46 -20.91 11.40
N THR A 105 -5.58 -19.92 11.46
CA THR A 105 -5.59 -18.99 12.60
C THR A 105 -6.87 -18.17 12.48
N ILE A 106 -7.80 -18.37 13.40
CA ILE A 106 -9.03 -17.58 13.49
C ILE A 106 -8.62 -16.23 14.08
N ILE A 107 -8.88 -15.15 13.35
CA ILE A 107 -8.72 -13.79 13.87
C ILE A 107 -9.96 -13.53 14.74
N GLU A 108 -9.80 -13.56 16.06
CA GLU A 108 -10.89 -13.35 17.03
C GLU A 108 -11.14 -11.86 17.36
N ALA A 109 -10.33 -10.95 16.82
CA ALA A 109 -10.49 -9.50 17.02
C ALA A 109 -11.49 -8.90 16.02
N GLU A 110 -12.22 -7.85 16.41
CA GLU A 110 -12.97 -7.02 15.46
C GLU A 110 -11.96 -6.28 14.54
N PHE A 111 -12.08 -6.47 13.22
CA PHE A 111 -11.20 -5.80 12.25
C PHE A 111 -11.99 -5.06 11.18
N SER A 112 -11.47 -3.90 10.80
CA SER A 112 -11.98 -3.12 9.67
C SER A 112 -11.27 -3.54 8.39
N LEU A 113 -12.02 -4.00 7.38
CA LEU A 113 -11.47 -4.39 6.08
C LEU A 113 -11.87 -3.42 4.97
N LEU A 114 -10.88 -2.85 4.28
CA LEU A 114 -11.08 -2.04 3.08
C LEU A 114 -10.87 -2.87 1.80
N ILE A 115 -11.90 -2.98 0.96
CA ILE A 115 -11.86 -3.69 -0.33
C ILE A 115 -11.77 -2.68 -1.47
N VAL A 116 -10.67 -2.71 -2.25
CA VAL A 116 -10.45 -1.84 -3.41
C VAL A 116 -10.35 -2.66 -4.68
N ASP A 117 -11.33 -2.48 -5.56
CA ASP A 117 -11.40 -3.06 -6.89
C ASP A 117 -12.27 -2.11 -7.73
N ASP A 118 -11.97 -1.90 -9.00
CA ASP A 118 -12.72 -0.97 -9.87
C ASP A 118 -14.03 -1.59 -10.38
N ILE A 119 -14.13 -2.91 -10.42
CA ILE A 119 -15.30 -3.66 -10.85
C ILE A 119 -16.25 -3.90 -9.66
N LYS A 120 -17.46 -3.33 -9.75
CA LYS A 120 -18.49 -3.40 -8.70
C LYS A 120 -18.85 -4.84 -8.31
N ILE A 121 -18.84 -5.76 -9.27
CA ILE A 121 -19.15 -7.18 -9.06
C ILE A 121 -18.11 -7.82 -8.13
N ASN A 122 -16.82 -7.58 -8.36
CA ASN A 122 -15.74 -8.12 -7.52
C ASN A 122 -15.86 -7.63 -6.08
N ARG A 123 -16.06 -6.32 -5.89
CA ARG A 123 -16.29 -5.73 -4.55
C ARG A 123 -17.47 -6.39 -3.84
N SER A 124 -18.60 -6.58 -4.53
CA SER A 124 -19.80 -7.20 -3.95
C SER A 124 -19.60 -8.67 -3.61
N MET A 125 -18.90 -9.44 -4.46
CA MET A 125 -18.64 -10.86 -4.25
C MET A 125 -17.68 -11.09 -3.08
N LEU A 126 -16.60 -10.31 -3.01
CA LEU A 126 -15.64 -10.35 -1.90
C LEU A 126 -16.30 -9.97 -0.57
N LYS A 127 -17.09 -8.89 -0.54
CA LYS A 127 -17.84 -8.51 0.68
C LYS A 127 -18.74 -9.64 1.17
N ARG A 128 -19.51 -10.28 0.28
CA ARG A 128 -20.40 -11.41 0.63
C ARG A 128 -19.64 -12.64 1.15
N ARG A 129 -18.42 -12.86 0.68
CA ARG A 129 -17.61 -14.02 1.08
C ARG A 129 -16.93 -13.82 2.43
N ILE A 130 -16.63 -12.58 2.78
CA ILE A 130 -15.93 -12.21 4.03
C ILE A 130 -16.92 -11.99 5.18
N MET A 131 -18.15 -11.54 4.90
CA MET A 131 -19.21 -11.35 5.90
C MET A 131 -20.09 -12.60 6.14
N LYS A 132 -19.64 -13.78 5.69
CA LYS A 132 -20.28 -15.08 5.98
C LYS A 132 -19.54 -15.75 7.12
#